data_AF-A0A822FC98-F1
#
_entry.id   AF-A0A822FC98-F1
#
_cell.length_a   1.000
_cell.length_b   1.000
_cell.length_c   1.000
_cell.angle_alpha   90.00
_cell.angle_beta   90.00
_cell.angle_gamma   90.00
#
_symmetry.space_group_name_H-M   'P 1'
#
loop_
_entity.id
_entity.type
_entity.pdbx_description
1 polymer ?
#
loop_
_entity_poly.entity_id
_entity_poly.type
_entity_poly.pdbx_seq_one_letter_code
_entity_poly.pdbx_strand_id
1 'polypeptide(L)'
;MHASFSPQPYVGAITNGVHLHLSVQGLDGQPLLYQKGRRYDLSELGEHWTAGILNHLPALCALTAPTPVSYMRLKPHHWSAAYACLGYRNREASLRISPTVSLSNRSIADQYNVEFRPLDATASPHL
;
A
#
# COMPACT_ATOMS: atom_id res chain seq x y z
N MET A 1 -15.79 17.50 -21.09
CA MET A 1 -14.69 16.57 -20.73
C MET A 1 -15.14 15.74 -19.54
N HIS A 2 -14.92 14.42 -19.54
CA HIS A 2 -15.31 13.51 -18.45
C HIS A 2 -14.04 12.83 -17.89
N ALA A 3 -14.02 12.57 -16.58
CA ALA A 3 -13.00 11.77 -15.91
C ALA A 3 -13.58 10.42 -15.47
N SER A 4 -12.77 9.36 -15.45
CA SER A 4 -13.15 8.04 -14.96
C SER A 4 -12.09 7.51 -14.01
N PHE A 5 -12.54 7.02 -12.86
CA PHE A 5 -11.70 6.36 -11.85
C PHE A 5 -11.95 4.84 -11.81
N SER A 6 -12.65 4.30 -12.82
CA SER A 6 -12.85 2.85 -12.94
C SER A 6 -11.48 2.14 -12.88
N PRO A 7 -11.33 1.05 -12.10
CA PRO A 7 -10.07 0.32 -11.97
C PRO A 7 -9.56 -0.16 -13.33
N GLN A 8 -10.49 -0.49 -14.23
CA GLN A 8 -10.21 -0.74 -15.63
C GLN A 8 -11.15 0.11 -16.49
N PRO A 9 -10.68 1.23 -17.07
CA PRO A 9 -11.53 2.13 -17.86
C PRO A 9 -11.89 1.55 -19.23
N TYR A 10 -10.97 0.79 -19.85
CA TYR A 10 -11.19 0.08 -21.12
C TYR A 10 -10.44 -1.26 -21.10
N VAL A 11 -10.89 -2.24 -21.88
CA VAL A 11 -10.17 -3.51 -22.03
C VAL A 11 -8.78 -3.24 -22.63
N GLY A 12 -7.73 -3.76 -21.99
CA GLY A 12 -6.34 -3.56 -22.43
C GLY A 12 -5.71 -2.22 -22.05
N ALA A 13 -6.45 -1.31 -21.39
CA ALA A 13 -5.89 -0.07 -20.89
C ALA A 13 -5.01 -0.29 -19.65
N ILE A 14 -4.17 0.71 -19.35
CA ILE A 14 -3.52 0.83 -18.06
C ILE A 14 -4.60 1.04 -16.99
N THR A 15 -4.44 0.36 -15.87
CA THR A 15 -5.42 0.34 -14.78
C THR A 15 -5.29 1.57 -13.89
N ASN A 16 -6.41 2.01 -13.31
CA ASN A 16 -6.42 3.00 -12.23
C ASN A 16 -6.35 2.29 -10.87
N GLY A 17 -5.38 2.66 -10.04
CA GLY A 17 -5.27 2.18 -8.67
C GLY A 17 -5.25 3.34 -7.68
N VAL A 18 -5.55 3.02 -6.43
CA VAL A 18 -5.34 3.93 -5.31
C VAL A 18 -4.31 3.28 -4.40
N HIS A 19 -3.33 4.06 -3.95
CA HIS A 19 -2.34 3.60 -2.99
C HIS A 19 -2.54 4.35 -1.68
N LEU A 20 -2.61 3.62 -0.58
CA LEU A 20 -2.77 4.16 0.75
C LEU A 20 -1.44 4.09 1.50
N HIS A 21 -0.85 5.24 1.79
CA HIS A 21 0.38 5.35 2.57
C HIS A 21 0.04 5.48 4.06
N LEU A 22 0.52 4.55 4.88
CA LEU A 22 0.22 4.47 6.29
C LEU A 22 1.51 4.60 7.11
N SER A 23 1.47 5.48 8.11
CA SER A 23 2.43 5.53 9.21
C SER A 23 1.68 5.35 10.52
N VAL A 24 2.36 4.77 11.52
CA VAL A 24 1.82 4.62 12.87
C VAL A 24 2.66 5.49 13.78
N GLN A 25 2.01 6.32 14.59
CA GLN A 25 2.64 7.21 15.55
C GLN A 25 2.11 6.91 16.94
N GLY A 26 2.98 7.04 17.94
CA GLY A 26 2.57 7.09 19.34
C GLY A 26 1.69 8.32 19.60
N LEU A 27 0.99 8.33 20.73
CA LEU A 27 0.20 9.50 21.15
C LEU A 27 1.08 10.73 21.42
N ASP A 28 2.37 10.52 21.64
CA ASP A 28 3.42 11.53 21.74
C ASP A 28 3.99 11.98 20.38
N GLY A 29 3.45 11.45 19.27
CA GLY A 29 3.89 11.74 17.91
C GLY A 29 5.11 10.94 17.43
N GLN A 30 5.66 10.02 18.24
CA GLN A 30 6.84 9.26 17.86
C GLN A 30 6.53 8.25 16.74
N PRO A 31 7.28 8.22 15.61
CA PRO A 31 7.09 7.23 14.56
C PRO A 31 7.38 5.81 15.06
N LEU A 32 6.38 4.92 15.00
CA LEU A 32 6.48 3.57 15.54
C LEU A 32 6.86 2.51 14.50
N LEU A 33 6.76 2.80 13.20
CA LEU A 33 7.10 1.85 12.14
C LEU A 33 8.60 1.83 11.79
N TYR A 34 9.35 2.88 12.14
CA TYR A 34 10.76 3.01 11.78
C TYR A 34 11.68 2.61 12.93
N GLN A 35 12.71 1.82 12.63
CA GLN A 35 13.80 1.54 13.56
C GLN A 35 15.11 1.38 12.80
N LYS A 36 15.99 2.38 12.95
CA LYS A 36 17.30 2.41 12.29
C LYS A 36 18.11 1.16 12.60
N GLY A 37 18.67 0.53 11.57
CA GLY A 37 19.59 -0.60 11.70
C GLY A 37 18.91 -1.98 11.75
N ARG A 38 17.57 -2.03 11.75
CA ARG A 38 16.83 -3.26 11.45
C ARG A 38 16.73 -3.48 9.95
N ARG A 39 16.29 -4.68 9.55
CA ARG A 39 16.08 -5.00 8.13
C ARG A 39 15.07 -4.02 7.52
N TYR A 40 15.48 -3.31 6.46
CA TYR A 40 14.71 -2.26 5.79
C TYR A 40 14.29 -1.11 6.72
N ASP A 41 14.97 -0.94 7.86
CA ASP A 41 14.63 0.00 8.93
C ASP A 41 13.19 -0.13 9.45
N LEU A 42 12.59 -1.32 9.33
CA LEU A 42 11.26 -1.62 9.87
C LEU A 42 11.39 -2.04 11.34
N SER A 43 10.60 -1.43 12.22
CA SER A 43 10.54 -1.81 13.63
C SER A 43 9.93 -3.20 13.82
N GLU A 44 10.16 -3.82 14.97
CA GLU A 44 9.48 -5.09 15.33
C GLU A 44 7.95 -4.94 15.33
N LEU A 45 7.43 -3.82 15.85
CA LEU A 45 6.01 -3.48 15.76
C LEU A 45 5.55 -3.40 14.29
N GLY A 46 6.35 -2.78 13.42
CA GLY A 46 6.07 -2.69 11.99
C GLY A 46 6.06 -4.06 11.31
N GLU A 47 6.96 -4.97 11.69
CA GLU A 47 6.97 -6.35 11.21
C GLU A 47 5.65 -7.08 11.57
N HIS A 48 5.21 -6.99 12.83
CA HIS A 48 3.92 -7.58 13.26
C HIS A 48 2.72 -6.91 12.58
N TRP A 49 2.71 -5.58 12.47
CA TRP A 49 1.63 -4.83 11.85
C TRP A 49 1.48 -5.18 10.36
N THR A 50 2.59 -5.24 9.62
CA THR A 50 2.59 -5.64 8.21
C THR A 50 2.23 -7.11 8.02
N ALA A 51 2.66 -8.01 8.91
CA ALA A 51 2.28 -9.41 8.89
C ALA A 51 0.76 -9.61 9.05
N GLY A 52 0.11 -8.86 9.95
CA GLY A 52 -1.34 -8.88 10.12
C GLY A 52 -2.09 -8.48 8.84
N ILE A 53 -1.66 -7.39 8.20
CA ILE A 53 -2.25 -6.94 6.92
C ILE A 53 -2.12 -8.02 5.83
N LEU A 54 -0.94 -8.61 5.70
CA LEU A 54 -0.71 -9.65 4.69
C LEU A 54 -1.53 -10.92 4.96
N ASN A 55 -1.65 -11.32 6.23
CA ASN A 55 -2.47 -12.46 6.64
C ASN A 55 -3.96 -12.26 6.29
N HIS A 56 -4.46 -11.05 6.46
CA HIS A 56 -5.86 -10.71 6.17
C HIS A 56 -6.10 -10.16 4.76
N LEU A 57 -5.07 -10.07 3.92
CA LEU A 57 -5.16 -9.43 2.60
C LEU A 57 -6.30 -9.97 1.72
N PRO A 58 -6.54 -11.29 1.63
CA PRO A 58 -7.66 -11.81 0.83
C PRO A 58 -9.03 -11.28 1.29
N ALA A 59 -9.22 -11.11 2.61
CA ALA A 59 -10.44 -10.55 3.17
C ALA A 59 -10.52 -9.03 2.97
N LEU A 60 -9.39 -8.32 3.13
CA LEU A 60 -9.31 -6.87 2.91
C LEU A 60 -9.68 -6.51 1.47
N CYS A 61 -9.35 -7.33 0.47
CA CYS A 61 -9.75 -7.10 -0.92
C CYS A 61 -11.26 -6.97 -1.11
N ALA A 62 -12.08 -7.59 -0.28
CA ALA A 62 -13.54 -7.43 -0.35
C ALA A 62 -13.99 -5.99 0.00
N LEU A 63 -13.18 -5.24 0.74
CA LEU A 63 -13.43 -3.87 1.15
C LEU A 63 -12.67 -2.87 0.26
N THR A 64 -11.42 -3.16 -0.07
CA THR A 64 -10.51 -2.24 -0.77
C THR A 64 -10.55 -2.37 -2.29
N ALA A 65 -11.03 -3.51 -2.81
CA ALA A 65 -11.23 -3.81 -4.22
C ALA A 65 -12.63 -4.44 -4.43
N PRO A 66 -13.71 -3.73 -4.06
CA PRO A 66 -15.00 -4.36 -3.75
C PRO A 66 -15.86 -4.70 -4.97
N THR A 67 -15.44 -4.34 -6.19
CA THR A 67 -16.28 -4.50 -7.39
C THR A 67 -15.72 -5.55 -8.35
N PRO A 68 -16.56 -6.17 -9.21
CA PRO A 68 -16.06 -7.12 -10.21
C PRO A 68 -14.97 -6.54 -11.13
N VAL A 69 -15.03 -5.25 -11.46
CA VAL A 69 -14.03 -4.58 -12.31
C VAL A 69 -12.67 -4.41 -11.59
N SER A 70 -12.64 -4.35 -10.26
CA SER A 70 -11.39 -4.32 -9.48
C SER A 70 -10.49 -5.53 -9.77
N TYR A 71 -11.10 -6.70 -9.96
CA TYR A 71 -10.37 -7.95 -10.25
C TYR A 71 -9.88 -8.02 -11.69
N MET A 72 -10.35 -7.15 -12.59
CA MET A 72 -9.72 -6.97 -13.91
C MET A 72 -8.39 -6.23 -13.80
N ARG A 73 -8.22 -5.43 -12.73
CA ARG A 73 -6.95 -4.79 -12.38
C ARG A 73 -6.02 -5.73 -11.61
N LEU A 74 -6.50 -6.40 -10.55
CA LEU A 74 -5.69 -7.24 -9.64
C LEU A 74 -5.28 -8.58 -10.26
N LYS A 75 -4.41 -8.55 -11.28
CA LYS A 75 -3.90 -9.73 -11.98
C LYS A 75 -2.38 -9.63 -12.20
N PRO A 76 -1.67 -10.76 -12.33
CA PRO A 76 -0.27 -10.75 -12.71
C PRO A 76 -0.02 -9.91 -13.98
N HIS A 77 1.15 -9.30 -14.08
CA HIS A 77 1.59 -8.46 -15.21
C HIS A 77 0.87 -7.11 -15.40
N HIS A 78 0.10 -6.64 -14.41
CA HIS A 78 -0.60 -5.34 -14.45
C HIS A 78 -0.07 -4.32 -13.40
N TRP A 79 1.11 -4.56 -12.80
CA TRP A 79 1.69 -3.75 -11.70
C TRP A 79 0.76 -3.51 -10.50
N SER A 80 -0.21 -4.40 -10.30
CA SER A 80 -1.39 -4.18 -9.47
C SER A 80 -1.43 -5.03 -8.20
N ALA A 81 -0.29 -5.53 -7.72
CA ALA A 81 -0.20 -6.27 -6.47
C ALA A 81 -1.04 -7.57 -6.43
N ALA A 82 -0.73 -8.50 -7.33
CA ALA A 82 -1.48 -9.76 -7.48
C ALA A 82 -1.26 -10.76 -6.33
N TYR A 83 -0.20 -10.60 -5.53
CA TYR A 83 0.17 -11.55 -4.47
C TYR A 83 0.36 -10.84 -3.13
N ALA A 84 0.03 -11.55 -2.05
CA ALA A 84 0.26 -11.09 -0.69
C ALA A 84 1.75 -11.17 -0.35
N CYS A 85 2.47 -10.04 -0.46
CA CYS A 85 3.87 -9.97 -0.08
C CYS A 85 4.30 -8.57 0.36
N LEU A 86 5.32 -8.52 1.22
CA LEU A 86 6.01 -7.29 1.61
C LEU A 86 7.20 -7.05 0.67
N GLY A 87 7.28 -5.85 0.10
CA GLY A 87 8.38 -5.45 -0.77
C GLY A 87 9.10 -4.19 -0.30
N TYR A 88 10.42 -4.24 -0.20
CA TYR A 88 11.22 -3.03 -0.03
C TYR A 88 11.37 -2.33 -1.37
N ARG A 89 10.74 -1.15 -1.52
CA ARG A 89 10.73 -0.35 -2.77
C ARG A 89 10.18 -1.07 -4.02
N ASN A 90 9.59 -2.26 -3.86
CA ASN A 90 9.05 -3.06 -4.95
C ASN A 90 7.60 -2.65 -5.28
N ARG A 91 7.36 -2.22 -6.52
CA ARG A 91 6.04 -1.84 -7.05
C ARG A 91 5.21 -3.02 -7.55
N GLU A 92 5.63 -4.25 -7.33
CA GLU A 92 4.80 -5.43 -7.56
C GLU A 92 4.22 -6.00 -6.26
N ALA A 93 4.77 -5.61 -5.11
CA ALA A 93 4.28 -6.03 -3.81
C ALA A 93 2.91 -5.42 -3.47
N SER A 94 2.09 -6.16 -2.74
CA SER A 94 0.82 -5.68 -2.18
C SER A 94 1.02 -4.69 -1.05
N LEU A 95 2.08 -4.87 -0.29
CA LEU A 95 2.48 -3.98 0.77
C LEU A 95 3.92 -3.55 0.52
N ARG A 96 4.16 -2.25 0.38
CA ARG A 96 5.48 -1.71 0.00
C ARG A 96 6.03 -0.83 1.11
N ILE A 97 7.23 -1.12 1.58
CA ILE A 97 8.02 -0.15 2.36
C ILE A 97 8.49 0.93 1.39
N SER A 98 7.96 2.15 1.56
CA SER A 98 8.20 3.25 0.63
C SER A 98 9.63 3.79 0.77
N PRO A 99 10.23 4.29 -0.33
CA PRO A 99 11.49 5.00 -0.25
C PRO A 99 11.33 6.28 0.57
N THR A 100 12.28 6.54 1.46
CA THR A 100 12.45 7.82 2.14
C THR A 100 13.48 8.68 1.41
N VAL A 101 13.43 10.00 1.61
CA VAL A 101 14.33 10.96 0.96
C VAL A 101 15.24 11.60 2.01
N SER A 102 16.55 11.40 1.87
CA SER A 102 17.57 11.98 2.77
C SER A 102 17.84 13.46 2.52
N LEU A 103 17.47 13.99 1.35
CA LEU A 103 17.68 15.39 0.95
C LEU A 103 16.61 16.34 1.50
N SER A 104 15.62 15.84 2.24
CA SER A 104 14.54 16.67 2.80
C SER A 104 14.90 17.18 4.19
N ASN A 105 14.32 18.31 4.59
CA ASN A 105 14.43 18.82 5.96
C ASN A 105 13.64 17.98 6.99
N ARG A 106 12.94 16.91 6.57
CA ARG A 106 12.22 15.99 7.46
C ARG A 106 13.09 14.80 7.82
N SER A 107 12.95 14.29 9.05
CA SER A 107 13.66 13.09 9.44
C SER A 107 13.21 11.89 8.59
N ILE A 108 14.09 10.89 8.45
CA ILE A 108 13.74 9.63 7.75
C ILE A 108 12.58 8.93 8.46
N ALA A 109 12.55 8.98 9.80
CA ALA A 109 11.53 8.35 10.62
C ALA A 109 10.13 8.94 10.33
N ASP A 110 10.02 10.27 10.22
CA ASP A 110 8.74 10.96 9.97
C ASP A 110 8.20 10.70 8.56
N GLN A 111 9.09 10.41 7.60
CA GLN A 111 8.72 10.06 6.24
C GLN A 111 8.38 8.56 6.09
N TYR A 112 8.79 7.73 7.04
CA TYR A 112 8.72 6.28 6.91
C TYR A 112 7.26 5.81 6.92
N ASN A 113 6.89 5.09 5.86
CA ASN A 113 5.53 4.61 5.69
C ASN A 113 5.52 3.29 4.92
N VAL A 114 4.42 2.58 5.10
CA VAL A 114 4.08 1.38 4.35
C VAL A 114 2.91 1.73 3.42
N GLU A 115 3.06 1.42 2.13
CA GLU A 115 2.08 1.68 1.08
C GLU A 115 1.27 0.40 0.81
N PHE A 116 -0.04 0.44 1.07
CA PHE A 116 -1.02 -0.58 0.69
C PHE A 116 -1.55 -0.29 -0.71
N ARG A 117 -1.53 -1.30 -1.59
CA ARG A 117 -1.70 -1.11 -3.04
C ARG A 117 -2.88 -1.85 -3.69
N PRO A 118 -3.41 -2.95 -3.09
CA PRO A 118 -4.67 -3.57 -3.51
C PRO A 118 -5.92 -2.74 -3.18
N LEU A 119 -5.92 -1.45 -3.56
CA LEU A 119 -7.03 -0.53 -3.38
C LEU A 119 -7.35 0.16 -4.71
N ASP A 120 -8.63 0.46 -4.93
CA ASP A 120 -9.07 1.25 -6.08
C ASP A 120 -10.24 2.18 -5.72
N ALA A 121 -10.57 3.10 -6.62
CA ALA A 121 -11.53 4.16 -6.36
C ALA A 121 -13.00 3.71 -6.33
N THR A 122 -13.27 2.40 -6.46
CA THR A 122 -14.61 1.85 -6.22
C THR A 122 -14.85 1.54 -4.73
N ALA A 123 -13.78 1.55 -3.92
CA ALA A 123 -13.87 1.43 -2.47
C ALA A 123 -14.47 2.69 -1.82
N SER A 124 -15.16 2.50 -0.70
CA SER A 124 -15.49 3.60 0.20
C SER A 124 -14.23 4.01 0.96
N PRO A 125 -13.83 5.29 0.98
CA PRO A 125 -12.60 5.71 1.65
C PRO A 125 -12.62 5.53 3.18
N HIS A 126 -13.78 5.22 3.77
CA HIS A 126 -13.96 5.06 5.21
C HIS A 126 -14.09 3.58 5.66
N LEU A 127 -14.28 2.65 4.72
CA LEU A 127 -14.41 1.20 4.99
C LEU A 127 -13.12 0.47 4.58
#